data_AF-O98448-F1
#
_entry.id   AF-O98448-F1
#
_cell.length_a   1.000
_cell.length_b   1.000
_cell.length_c   1.000
_cell.angle_alpha   90.00
_cell.angle_beta   90.00
_cell.angle_gamma   90.00
#
_symmetry.space_group_name_H-M   'P 1'
#
loop_
_entity.id
_entity.type
_entity.pdbx_description
1 polymer ?
#
loop_
_entity_poly.entity_id
_entity_poly.type
_entity_poly.pdbx_seq_one_letter_code
_entity_poly.pdbx_strand_id
1 'polypeptide(L)' 'ALSLATPRRDNINALVDYLKNPTSYDGLDSIAEIHPSIKSADIYPRMRSLTDDDLYAIAGHIMLQPKVVSEKWGGGKIYF' A
#
# COMPACT_ATOMS: atom_id res chain seq x y z
N ALA A 1 12.03 2.58 7.40
CA ALA A 1 11.15 1.95 8.41
C ALA A 1 10.58 0.61 7.93
N LEU A 2 9.96 0.55 6.74
CA LEU A 2 9.32 -0.68 6.22
C LEU A 2 10.27 -1.81 5.77
N SER A 3 11.58 -1.60 5.86
CA SER A 3 12.62 -2.62 5.61
C SER A 3 12.72 -3.67 6.71
N LEU A 4 12.16 -3.41 7.90
CA LEU A 4 12.17 -4.32 9.06
C LEU A 4 10.85 -5.11 9.20
N ALA A 5 9.87 -4.85 8.33
CA ALA A 5 8.65 -5.64 8.27
C ALA A 5 8.95 -7.05 7.74
N THR A 6 8.12 -8.02 8.11
CA THR A 6 8.16 -9.39 7.58
C THR A 6 6.81 -9.67 6.90
N PRO A 7 6.71 -9.78 5.57
CA PRO A 7 7.75 -9.54 4.57
C PRO A 7 8.20 -8.08 4.52
N ARG A 8 9.40 -7.84 4.00
CA ARG A 8 9.91 -6.47 3.78
C ARG A 8 8.99 -5.73 2.82
N ARG A 9 8.62 -4.49 3.13
CA ARG A 9 7.74 -3.64 2.29
C ARG A 9 8.48 -2.43 1.74
N ASP A 10 9.74 -2.61 1.35
CA ASP A 10 10.64 -1.55 0.87
C ASP A 10 10.84 -1.54 -0.66
N ASN A 11 10.05 -2.33 -1.39
CA ASN A 11 10.11 -2.40 -2.85
C ASN A 11 8.70 -2.50 -3.43
N ILE A 12 8.58 -2.15 -4.72
CA ILE A 12 7.29 -2.07 -5.43
C ILE A 12 6.57 -3.43 -5.40
N ASN A 13 7.28 -4.52 -5.68
CA ASN A 13 6.68 -5.87 -5.72
C ASN A 13 6.08 -6.26 -4.36
N ALA A 14 6.77 -5.94 -3.27
CA ALA A 14 6.27 -6.22 -1.93
C ALA A 14 5.10 -5.33 -1.51
N LEU A 15 5.00 -4.11 -2.04
CA LEU A 15 3.81 -3.26 -1.86
C LEU A 15 2.63 -3.76 -2.69
N VAL A 16 2.86 -4.22 -3.92
CA VAL A 16 1.81 -4.85 -4.73
C VAL A 16 1.27 -6.11 -4.04
N ASP A 17 2.16 -6.96 -3.51
CA ASP A 17 1.76 -8.11 -2.68
C ASP A 17 0.89 -7.69 -1.48
N TYR A 18 1.32 -6.64 -0.76
CA TYR A 18 0.55 -6.10 0.36
C TYR A 18 -0.82 -5.53 -0.06
N LEU A 19 -0.91 -4.86 -1.21
CA LEU A 19 -2.19 -4.38 -1.77
C LEU A 19 -3.11 -5.51 -2.22
N LYS A 20 -2.58 -6.70 -2.49
CA LYS A 20 -3.38 -7.88 -2.82
C LYS A 20 -3.83 -8.63 -1.58
N ASN A 21 -2.90 -8.91 -0.66
CA ASN A 21 -3.10 -9.70 0.54
C ASN A 21 -2.36 -9.05 1.72
N PRO A 22 -2.97 -8.05 2.36
CA PRO A 22 -2.30 -7.29 3.42
C PRO A 22 -2.18 -8.15 4.68
N THR A 23 -0.99 -8.13 5.26
CA THR A 23 -0.65 -8.83 6.49
C THR A 23 -0.17 -7.84 7.55
N SER A 24 -0.21 -8.25 8.81
CA SER A 24 0.38 -7.54 9.93
C SER A 24 1.88 -7.27 9.68
N TYR A 25 2.47 -6.38 10.49
CA TYR A 25 3.87 -5.97 10.33
C TYR A 25 4.87 -7.14 10.44
N ASP A 26 4.52 -8.16 11.21
CA ASP A 26 5.24 -9.43 11.37
C ASP A 26 4.79 -10.53 10.38
N GLY A 27 3.75 -10.27 9.59
CA GLY A 27 3.31 -11.14 8.50
C GLY A 27 2.45 -12.33 8.91
N LEU A 28 2.11 -12.43 10.19
CA LEU A 28 1.41 -13.58 10.76
C LEU A 28 -0.10 -13.51 10.53
N ASP A 29 -0.68 -12.32 10.68
CA ASP A 29 -2.13 -12.13 10.61
C ASP A 29 -2.51 -11.44 9.31
N SER A 30 -3.62 -11.86 8.70
CA SER A 30 -4.20 -11.12 7.59
C SER A 30 -5.02 -9.95 8.11
N ILE A 31 -4.80 -8.76 7.57
CA ILE A 31 -5.55 -7.54 7.96
C ILE A 31 -6.51 -7.09 6.85
N ALA A 32 -6.90 -8.00 5.95
CA ALA A 32 -7.73 -7.68 4.80
C ALA A 32 -9.07 -7.03 5.19
N GLU A 33 -9.67 -7.43 6.31
CA GLU A 33 -10.95 -6.89 6.79
C GLU A 33 -10.90 -5.38 7.08
N ILE A 34 -9.73 -4.85 7.45
CA ILE A 34 -9.53 -3.45 7.83
C ILE A 34 -8.65 -2.66 6.85
N HIS A 35 -8.28 -3.27 5.72
CA HIS A 35 -7.38 -2.65 4.76
C HIS A 35 -7.96 -2.77 3.34
N PRO A 36 -7.97 -1.69 2.52
CA PRO A 36 -8.33 -1.77 1.11
C PRO A 36 -7.36 -2.70 0.37
N SER A 37 -7.83 -3.86 -0.06
CA SER A 37 -7.02 -4.83 -0.79
C SER A 37 -7.85 -5.61 -1.81
N ILE A 38 -7.19 -6.30 -2.75
CA ILE A 38 -7.89 -7.21 -3.67
C ILE A 38 -8.61 -8.33 -2.91
N LYS A 39 -8.02 -8.84 -1.83
CA LYS A 39 -8.64 -9.87 -0.97
C LYS A 39 -9.90 -9.40 -0.24
N SER A 40 -10.00 -8.09 0.04
CA SER A 40 -11.16 -7.45 0.70
C SER A 40 -12.00 -6.61 -0.26
N ALA A 41 -12.02 -6.98 -1.54
CA ALA A 41 -12.76 -6.26 -2.57
C ALA A 41 -14.29 -6.37 -2.42
N ASP A 42 -14.77 -7.22 -1.51
CA ASP A 42 -16.15 -7.28 -1.03
C ASP A 42 -16.50 -6.11 -0.08
N ILE A 43 -15.60 -5.79 0.85
CA ILE A 43 -15.73 -4.67 1.79
C ILE A 43 -15.38 -3.34 1.11
N TYR A 44 -14.40 -3.36 0.21
CA TYR A 44 -13.93 -2.20 -0.55
C TYR A 44 -14.21 -2.39 -2.05
N PRO A 45 -15.44 -2.12 -2.55
CA PRO A 45 -15.82 -2.41 -3.94
C PRO A 45 -14.92 -1.77 -4.99
N ARG A 46 -14.29 -0.64 -4.67
CA ARG A 46 -13.32 0.05 -5.55
C ARG A 46 -12.09 -0.82 -5.87
N MET A 47 -11.73 -1.77 -5.02
CA MET A 47 -10.60 -2.66 -5.26
C MET A 47 -10.88 -3.65 -6.40
N ARG A 48 -12.15 -3.96 -6.72
CA ARG A 48 -12.52 -4.90 -7.80
C ARG A 48 -12.13 -4.42 -9.19
N SER A 49 -12.06 -3.10 -9.39
CA SER A 49 -11.75 -2.51 -10.69
C SER A 49 -10.25 -2.28 -10.91
N LEU A 50 -9.42 -2.52 -9.89
CA LEU A 50 -7.98 -2.30 -10.00
C LEU A 50 -7.32 -3.50 -10.67
N THR A 51 -6.53 -3.21 -11.70
CA THR A 51 -5.67 -4.17 -12.39
C THR A 51 -4.30 -4.26 -11.73
N ASP A 52 -3.51 -5.27 -12.10
CA ASP A 52 -2.10 -5.38 -11.68
C ASP A 52 -1.28 -4.13 -12.01
N ASP A 53 -1.54 -3.52 -13.18
CA ASP A 53 -0.87 -2.28 -13.60
C ASP A 53 -1.27 -1.09 -12.73
N ASP A 54 -2.54 -1.00 -12.32
CA ASP A 54 -3.00 0.02 -11.37
C ASP A 54 -2.31 -0.15 -10.00
N LEU A 55 -2.21 -1.40 -9.51
CA LEU A 55 -1.52 -1.68 -8.26
C LEU A 55 -0.04 -1.33 -8.34
N TYR A 56 0.61 -1.61 -9.47
CA TYR A 56 2.00 -1.25 -9.72
C TYR A 56 2.19 0.27 -9.75
N ALA A 57 1.31 1.00 -10.42
CA ALA A 57 1.33 2.46 -10.47
C ALA A 57 1.13 3.09 -9.09
N ILE A 58 0.18 2.57 -8.30
CA ILE A 58 -0.07 3.01 -6.91
C ILE A 58 1.16 2.75 -6.03
N ALA A 59 1.72 1.54 -6.07
CA ALA A 59 2.91 1.19 -5.29
C ALA A 59 4.13 2.04 -5.69
N GLY A 60 4.33 2.28 -6.99
CA GLY A 60 5.37 3.18 -7.50
C GLY A 60 5.17 4.62 -7.02
N HIS A 61 3.93 5.13 -7.05
CA HIS A 61 3.60 6.46 -6.54
C HIS A 61 3.91 6.60 -5.06
N ILE A 62 3.50 5.63 -4.23
CA ILE A 62 3.78 5.61 -2.78
C ILE A 62 5.29 5.64 -2.50
N MET A 63 6.10 4.93 -3.28
CA MET A 63 7.55 4.88 -3.09
C MET A 63 8.28 6.15 -3.58
N LEU A 64 7.74 6.82 -4.58
CA LEU A 64 8.39 7.98 -5.22
C LEU A 64 7.99 9.30 -4.56
N GLN A 65 6.71 9.50 -4.22
CA GLN A 65 6.20 10.78 -3.74
C GLN A 65 6.90 11.35 -2.49
N PRO A 66 7.26 10.55 -1.47
CA PRO A 66 8.01 11.06 -0.32
C PRO A 66 9.34 11.73 -0.71
N LYS A 67 9.94 11.34 -1.84
CA LYS A 67 11.19 11.90 -2.34
C LYS A 67 10.99 13.16 -3.19
N VAL A 68 9.80 13.33 -3.77
CA VAL A 68 9.48 14.44 -4.69
C VAL A 68 8.94 15.64 -3.92
N VAL A 69 8.01 15.42 -2.99
CA VAL A 69 7.34 16.51 -2.27
C VAL A 69 7.64 16.54 -0.76
N SER A 70 8.58 15.69 -0.31
CA SER A 70 9.10 15.64 1.07
C SER A 70 7.99 15.71 2.12
N GLU A 71 8.01 16.69 3.02
CA GLU A 71 7.08 16.83 4.14
C GLU A 71 5.64 17.08 3.69
N LYS A 72 5.42 17.51 2.44
CA LYS A 72 4.05 17.65 1.90
C LYS A 72 3.38 16.29 1.67
N TRP A 73 4.15 15.21 1.52
CA TRP A 73 3.60 13.86 1.38
C TRP A 73 3.02 13.37 2.71
N GLY A 74 1.69 13.26 2.77
CA GLY A 74 0.99 12.86 4.00
C GLY A 74 0.82 13.97 5.04
N GLY A 75 1.38 15.16 4.79
CA GLY A 75 1.26 16.32 5.70
C GLY A 75 -0.12 16.97 5.73
N GLY A 76 -1.00 16.64 4.79
CA GLY A 76 -2.37 17.16 4.75
C GLY A 76 -2.45 18.67 4.51
N LYS A 77 -3.49 19.31 5.09
CA LYS A 77 -3.84 20.72 4.82
C LYS A 77 -2.83 21.75 5.30
N ILE A 78 -1.83 21.40 6.11
CA ILE A 78 -0.85 22.40 6.60
C ILE A 78 0.11 22.86 5.48
N TYR A 79 0.16 22.14 4.36
CA TYR A 79 1.03 22.43 3.21
C TYR A 79 0.28 23.00 1.98
N PHE A 80 -1.03 23.23 2.06
CA PHE A 80 -1.91 23.70 0.97
C PHE A 80 -2.92 24.74 1.47
#